data_AF-A0A7S0RTZ6-F1
#
_entry.id   AF-A0A7S0RTZ6-F1
#
_cell.length_a   1.000
_cell.length_b   1.000
_cell.length_c   1.000
_cell.angle_alpha   90.00
_cell.angle_beta   90.00
_cell.angle_gamma   90.00
#
_symmetry.space_group_name_H-M   'P 1'
#
loop_
_entity.id
_entity.type
_entity.pdbx_description
1 polymer ?
#
loop_
_entity_poly.entity_id
_entity_poly.type
_entity_poly.pdbx_seq_one_letter_code
_entity_poly.pdbx_strand_id
1 'polypeptide(L)'
;LAKLWTNEKEMKKKHPDVFFSIGRVHNYDELFMTSKFCLCPYGHGWGLRTSISILLGCVPVIIQDAVWQPLEAELPYHEFSVKLSAKDLENLVPVLRSYSEADLARMRLAMAQHYRSFLWQAELGGEAYESVL
;
A
#
# COMPACT_ATOMS: atom_id res chain seq x y z
N LEU A 1 6.96 -12.46 7.52
CA LEU A 1 7.51 -11.09 7.60
C LEU A 1 8.53 -10.93 8.71
N ALA A 2 8.15 -11.05 9.98
CA ALA A 2 9.02 -10.74 11.13
C ALA A 2 10.42 -11.39 11.03
N LYS A 3 10.53 -12.69 10.74
CA LYS A 3 11.83 -13.40 10.72
C LYS A 3 12.85 -12.91 9.68
N LEU A 4 12.42 -12.37 8.55
CA LEU A 4 13.30 -11.92 7.46
C LEU A 4 13.73 -10.44 7.63
N TRP A 5 13.00 -9.67 8.45
CA TRP A 5 13.09 -8.19 8.53
C TRP A 5 13.18 -7.71 9.99
N THR A 6 13.82 -8.48 10.87
CA THR A 6 13.96 -8.16 12.31
C THR A 6 15.04 -7.11 12.61
N ASN A 7 15.92 -6.80 11.66
CA ASN A 7 17.09 -5.96 11.89
C ASN A 7 17.13 -4.75 10.95
N GLU A 8 16.67 -3.61 11.46
CA GLU A 8 16.64 -2.34 10.72
C GLU A 8 18.04 -1.92 10.23
N LYS A 9 19.08 -2.12 11.05
CA LYS A 9 20.47 -1.75 10.68
C LYS A 9 20.98 -2.57 9.51
N GLU A 10 20.67 -3.86 9.50
CA GLU A 10 21.07 -4.77 8.41
C GLU A 10 20.29 -4.46 7.13
N MET A 11 18.99 -4.20 7.24
CA MET A 11 18.16 -3.81 6.09
C MET A 11 18.61 -2.48 5.50
N LYS A 12 18.91 -1.48 6.34
CA LYS A 12 19.45 -0.19 5.90
C LYS A 12 20.82 -0.34 5.24
N LYS A 13 21.66 -1.28 5.70
CA LYS A 13 22.94 -1.59 5.05
C LYS A 13 22.73 -2.23 3.67
N LYS A 14 21.77 -3.15 3.53
CA LYS A 14 21.47 -3.87 2.28
C LYS A 14 20.73 -2.99 1.26
N HIS A 15 19.90 -2.07 1.75
CA HIS A 15 19.03 -1.20 0.96
C HIS A 15 19.08 0.24 1.51
N PRO A 16 20.16 0.99 1.23
CA PRO A 16 20.38 2.33 1.81
C PRO A 16 19.39 3.39 1.35
N ASP A 17 18.73 3.16 0.21
CA ASP A 17 17.68 3.96 -0.41
C ASP A 17 16.27 3.68 0.13
N VAL A 18 16.11 2.66 0.98
CA VAL A 18 14.81 2.27 1.53
C VAL A 18 14.72 2.68 2.99
N PHE A 19 13.65 3.41 3.32
CA PHE A 19 13.33 3.75 4.70
C PHE A 19 12.63 2.58 5.39
N PHE A 20 13.29 2.00 6.39
CA PHE A 20 12.69 1.00 7.28
C PHE A 20 12.47 1.63 8.63
N SER A 21 11.27 1.46 9.19
CA SER A 21 10.98 1.79 10.56
C SER A 21 10.20 0.67 11.22
N ILE A 22 10.68 0.22 12.38
CA ILE A 22 10.03 -0.80 13.20
C ILE A 22 9.39 -0.10 14.39
N GLY A 23 8.08 -0.30 14.58
CA GLY A 23 7.34 0.24 15.71
C GLY A 23 6.53 1.49 15.35
N ARG A 24 6.36 2.39 16.32
CA ARG A 24 5.61 3.63 16.14
C ARG A 24 6.50 4.72 15.55
N VAL A 25 5.95 5.48 14.61
CA VAL A 25 6.57 6.68 14.03
C VAL A 25 5.70 7.88 14.33
N HIS A 26 6.32 9.05 14.50
CA HIS A 26 5.62 10.28 14.86
C HIS A 26 5.05 11.05 13.65
N ASN A 27 5.60 10.82 12.46
CA ASN A 27 5.21 11.48 11.21
C ASN A 27 4.61 10.46 10.21
N TYR A 28 3.69 9.63 10.69
CA TYR A 28 3.12 8.52 9.91
C TYR A 28 2.52 8.97 8.57
N ASP A 29 1.71 10.04 8.58
CA ASP A 29 1.03 10.53 7.39
C ASP A 29 2.01 11.10 6.35
N GLU A 30 3.02 11.86 6.82
CA GLU A 30 4.08 12.39 5.97
C GLU A 30 4.88 11.27 5.29
N LEU A 31 5.19 10.20 6.03
CA LEU A 31 5.89 9.04 5.48
C LEU A 31 5.07 8.36 4.38
N PHE A 32 3.74 8.28 4.50
CA PHE A 32 2.89 7.76 3.43
C PHE A 32 2.88 8.69 2.21
N MET A 33 2.68 9.99 2.41
CA MET A 33 2.61 10.97 1.31
C MET A 33 3.92 11.08 0.51
N THR A 34 5.06 10.86 1.16
CA THR A 34 6.39 10.96 0.54
C THR A 34 6.94 9.63 0.02
N SER A 35 6.32 8.50 0.40
CA SER A 35 6.75 7.17 -0.06
C SER A 35 6.18 6.82 -1.43
N LYS A 36 6.95 6.06 -2.21
CA LYS A 36 6.47 5.50 -3.49
C LYS A 36 5.51 4.33 -3.27
N PHE A 37 5.90 3.44 -2.36
CA PHE A 37 5.20 2.20 -2.04
C PHE A 37 5.00 2.08 -0.54
N CYS A 38 3.86 1.55 -0.12
CA CYS A 38 3.52 1.33 1.28
C CYS A 38 3.13 -0.14 1.49
N LEU A 39 3.81 -0.80 2.42
CA LEU A 39 3.54 -2.21 2.70
C LEU A 39 2.20 -2.37 3.43
N CYS A 40 1.34 -3.21 2.88
CA CYS A 40 0.05 -3.61 3.43
C CYS A 40 0.06 -5.11 3.77
N PRO A 41 0.91 -5.57 4.70
CA PRO A 41 0.95 -6.98 5.06
C PRO A 41 -0.23 -7.38 5.94
N TYR A 42 -0.36 -8.68 6.21
CA TYR A 42 -1.20 -9.19 7.30
C TYR A 42 -1.01 -8.37 8.59
N GLY A 43 -2.12 -8.11 9.28
CA GLY A 43 -2.15 -7.39 10.53
C GLY A 43 -3.13 -8.03 11.51
N HIS A 44 -3.31 -7.39 12.65
CA HIS A 44 -4.37 -7.74 13.59
C HIS A 44 -5.64 -6.95 13.20
N GLY A 45 -6.75 -7.65 12.96
CA GLY A 45 -8.03 -7.04 12.55
C GLY A 45 -8.15 -6.70 11.06
N TRP A 46 -9.08 -5.79 10.72
CA TRP A 46 -9.25 -5.26 9.36
C TRP A 46 -8.10 -4.30 9.05
N GLY A 47 -7.22 -4.69 8.13
CA GLY A 47 -5.99 -3.94 7.84
C GLY A 47 -6.28 -2.57 7.23
N LEU A 48 -6.23 -1.51 8.04
CA LEU A 48 -6.43 -0.12 7.59
C LEU A 48 -5.32 0.38 6.63
N ARG A 49 -4.17 -0.31 6.59
CA ARG A 49 -3.01 0.13 5.81
C ARG A 49 -3.32 0.23 4.32
N THR A 50 -4.10 -0.68 3.74
CA THR A 50 -4.46 -0.61 2.32
C THR A 50 -5.25 0.67 2.03
N SER A 51 -6.28 0.96 2.83
CA SER A 51 -7.08 2.18 2.68
C SER A 51 -6.25 3.43 2.92
N ILE A 52 -5.44 3.50 3.98
CA ILE A 52 -4.58 4.66 4.27
C ILE A 52 -3.57 4.90 3.15
N SER A 53 -2.97 3.84 2.59
CA SER A 53 -2.08 3.94 1.42
C SER A 53 -2.78 4.58 0.23
N ILE A 54 -4.01 4.13 -0.07
CA ILE A 54 -4.82 4.70 -1.14
C ILE A 54 -5.17 6.17 -0.88
N LEU A 55 -5.59 6.50 0.35
CA LEU A 55 -6.00 7.85 0.71
C LEU A 55 -4.83 8.85 0.73
N LEU A 56 -3.61 8.39 0.97
CA LEU A 56 -2.42 9.24 0.98
C LEU A 56 -1.60 9.13 -0.32
N GLY A 57 -2.12 8.48 -1.36
CA GLY A 57 -1.49 8.40 -2.68
C GLY A 57 -0.22 7.53 -2.75
N CYS A 58 -0.01 6.68 -1.75
CA CYS A 58 1.09 5.75 -1.68
C CYS A 58 0.67 4.42 -2.31
N VAL A 59 1.42 3.89 -3.29
CA VAL A 59 1.03 2.65 -3.98
C VAL A 59 1.03 1.48 -2.98
N PRO A 60 -0.14 0.86 -2.70
CA PRO A 60 -0.24 -0.22 -1.73
C PRO A 60 0.46 -1.48 -2.26
N VAL A 61 1.28 -2.09 -1.41
CA VAL A 61 1.93 -3.38 -1.64
C VAL A 61 1.27 -4.40 -0.74
N ILE A 62 0.30 -5.12 -1.29
CA ILE A 62 -0.58 -6.04 -0.58
C ILE A 62 0.12 -7.39 -0.44
N ILE A 63 0.40 -7.78 0.81
CA ILE A 63 1.01 -9.07 1.15
C ILE A 63 0.04 -9.84 2.05
N GLN A 64 -1.05 -10.30 1.44
CA GLN A 64 -2.20 -10.90 2.10
C GLN A 64 -2.86 -11.98 1.21
N ASP A 65 -2.17 -13.11 1.03
CA ASP A 65 -2.57 -14.22 0.12
C ASP A 65 -4.04 -14.68 0.22
N ALA A 66 -4.64 -14.67 1.42
CA ALA A 66 -5.95 -15.25 1.70
C ALA A 66 -6.97 -14.21 2.22
N VAL A 67 -6.79 -12.93 1.88
CA VAL A 67 -7.65 -11.83 2.34
C VAL A 67 -8.16 -11.03 1.16
N TRP A 68 -9.47 -10.93 1.06
CA TRP A 68 -10.14 -10.02 0.14
C TRP A 68 -9.96 -8.57 0.60
N GLN A 69 -9.57 -7.69 -0.31
CA GLN A 69 -9.53 -6.25 -0.06
C GLN A 69 -10.95 -5.66 -0.16
N PRO A 70 -11.19 -4.50 0.49
CA PRO A 70 -12.46 -3.81 0.38
C PRO A 70 -12.82 -3.54 -1.09
N LEU A 71 -14.00 -4.00 -1.52
CA LEU A 71 -14.50 -3.83 -2.88
C LEU A 71 -13.57 -4.42 -3.97
N GLU A 72 -12.79 -5.46 -3.65
CA GLU A 72 -11.86 -6.09 -4.61
C GLU A 72 -12.58 -6.78 -5.78
N ALA A 73 -13.87 -7.09 -5.66
CA ALA A 73 -14.65 -7.64 -6.78
C ALA A 73 -15.01 -6.55 -7.82
N GLU A 74 -15.13 -5.31 -7.39
CA GLU A 74 -15.59 -4.18 -8.19
C GLU A 74 -14.44 -3.25 -8.61
N LEU A 75 -13.40 -3.14 -7.80
CA LEU A 75 -12.28 -2.23 -8.03
C LEU A 75 -11.07 -2.93 -8.67
N PRO A 76 -10.44 -2.34 -9.70
CA PRO A 76 -9.33 -2.93 -10.42
C PRO A 76 -8.01 -2.77 -9.63
N TYR A 77 -7.89 -3.44 -8.48
CA TYR A 77 -6.71 -3.37 -7.62
C TYR A 77 -5.39 -3.61 -8.36
N HIS A 78 -5.40 -4.48 -9.38
CA HIS A 78 -4.22 -4.75 -10.21
C HIS A 78 -3.68 -3.53 -10.98
N GLU A 79 -4.48 -2.48 -11.16
CA GLU A 79 -4.06 -1.25 -11.85
C GLU A 79 -3.37 -0.25 -10.90
N PHE A 80 -3.67 -0.30 -9.60
CA PHE A 80 -3.19 0.69 -8.63
C PHE A 80 -2.50 0.09 -7.40
N SER A 81 -2.26 -1.22 -7.36
CA SER A 81 -1.58 -1.91 -6.27
C SER A 81 -0.58 -2.94 -6.79
N VAL A 82 0.34 -3.33 -5.92
CA VAL A 82 1.25 -4.47 -6.15
C VAL A 82 0.86 -5.59 -5.19
N LYS A 83 0.42 -6.73 -5.71
CA LYS A 83 0.10 -7.91 -4.90
C LYS A 83 1.28 -8.87 -4.90
N LEU A 84 1.78 -9.23 -3.71
CA LEU A 84 2.90 -10.15 -3.52
C LEU A 84 2.54 -11.24 -2.53
N SER A 85 3.01 -12.47 -2.79
CA SER A 85 2.84 -13.54 -1.81
C SER A 85 3.81 -13.37 -0.65
N ALA A 86 3.48 -13.91 0.52
CA ALA A 86 4.44 -14.02 1.62
C ALA A 86 5.72 -14.78 1.22
N LYS A 87 5.63 -15.64 0.19
CA LYS A 87 6.77 -16.37 -0.38
C LYS A 87 7.71 -15.48 -1.19
N ASP A 88 7.22 -14.37 -1.72
CA ASP A 88 7.98 -13.46 -2.62
C ASP A 88 8.73 -12.37 -1.86
N LEU A 89 8.68 -12.37 -0.53
CA LEU A 89 9.24 -11.31 0.31
C LEU A 89 10.75 -11.12 0.16
N GLU A 90 11.47 -12.18 -0.23
CA GLU A 90 12.90 -12.09 -0.53
C GLU A 90 13.18 -11.22 -1.77
N ASN A 91 12.22 -11.19 -2.71
CA ASN A 91 12.28 -10.42 -3.94
C ASN A 91 11.54 -9.08 -3.85
N LEU A 92 11.02 -8.71 -2.67
CA LEU A 92 10.22 -7.51 -2.47
C LEU A 92 10.93 -6.24 -3.00
N VAL A 93 12.14 -5.96 -2.53
CA VAL A 93 12.86 -4.74 -2.96
C VAL A 93 13.21 -4.76 -4.46
N PRO A 94 13.76 -5.85 -5.03
CA PRO A 94 13.96 -5.96 -6.48
C PRO A 94 12.69 -5.70 -7.31
N VAL A 95 11.55 -6.29 -6.91
CA VAL A 95 10.28 -6.10 -7.61
C VAL A 95 9.82 -4.65 -7.53
N LEU A 96 9.85 -4.02 -6.36
CA LEU A 96 9.43 -2.61 -6.25
C LEU A 96 10.34 -1.66 -7.05
N ARG A 97 11.62 -1.99 -7.19
CA ARG A 97 12.56 -1.22 -8.03
C ARG A 97 12.37 -1.41 -9.53
N SER A 98 11.64 -2.44 -9.98
CA SER A 98 11.40 -2.64 -11.41
C SER A 98 10.33 -1.70 -11.97
N TYR A 99 9.57 -1.03 -11.11
CA TYR A 99 8.58 -0.02 -11.51
C TYR A 99 9.25 1.30 -11.82
N SER A 100 8.97 1.84 -13.00
CA SER A 100 9.42 3.18 -13.39
C SER A 100 8.55 4.27 -12.76
N GLU A 101 9.01 5.51 -12.81
CA GLU A 101 8.18 6.67 -12.42
C GLU A 101 6.92 6.78 -13.29
N ALA A 102 6.99 6.38 -14.56
CA ALA A 102 5.82 6.34 -15.44
C ALA A 102 4.79 5.30 -14.98
N ASP A 103 5.25 4.13 -14.52
CA ASP A 103 4.37 3.11 -13.95
C ASP A 103 3.70 3.64 -12.68
N LEU A 104 4.47 4.23 -11.77
CA LEU A 104 3.96 4.83 -10.55
C LEU A 104 2.94 5.95 -10.82
N ALA A 105 3.19 6.79 -11.82
CA ALA A 105 2.24 7.83 -12.23
C ALA A 105 0.93 7.24 -12.75
N ARG A 106 0.98 6.20 -13.58
CA ARG A 106 -0.22 5.48 -14.06
C ARG A 106 -1.00 4.86 -12.89
N MET A 107 -0.30 4.17 -11.99
CA MET A 107 -0.92 3.54 -10.83
C MET A 107 -1.61 4.57 -9.91
N ARG A 108 -0.97 5.71 -9.65
CA ARG A 108 -1.58 6.80 -8.86
C ARG A 108 -2.77 7.45 -9.56
N LEU A 109 -2.74 7.58 -10.89
CA LEU A 109 -3.89 8.09 -11.64
C LEU A 109 -5.08 7.13 -11.56
N ALA A 110 -4.84 5.82 -11.74
CA ALA A 110 -5.88 4.80 -11.58
C ALA A 110 -6.42 4.79 -10.13
N MET A 111 -5.54 4.90 -9.14
CA MET A 111 -5.93 5.04 -7.73
C MET A 111 -6.86 6.23 -7.48
N ALA A 112 -6.53 7.39 -8.05
CA ALA A 112 -7.30 8.63 -7.86
C ALA A 112 -8.73 8.51 -8.41
N GLN A 113 -8.94 7.72 -9.46
CA GLN A 113 -10.27 7.45 -10.02
C GLN A 113 -11.19 6.71 -9.03
N HIS A 114 -10.62 5.90 -8.14
CA HIS A 114 -11.35 5.10 -7.16
C HIS A 114 -11.27 5.65 -5.72
N TYR A 115 -10.61 6.80 -5.53
CA TYR A 115 -10.37 7.39 -4.21
C TYR A 115 -11.64 7.53 -3.36
N ARG A 116 -12.75 7.92 -4.01
CA ARG A 116 -14.05 8.16 -3.36
C ARG A 116 -14.67 6.90 -2.76
N SER A 117 -14.31 5.73 -3.27
CA SER A 117 -14.78 4.44 -2.76
C SER A 117 -14.21 4.12 -1.37
N PHE A 118 -13.13 4.79 -0.95
CA PHE A 118 -12.41 4.50 0.29
C PHE A 118 -12.58 5.56 1.39
N LEU A 119 -13.23 6.70 1.10
CA LEU A 119 -13.38 7.79 2.06
C LEU A 119 -14.75 8.43 2.00
N TRP A 120 -15.48 8.32 3.11
CA TRP A 120 -16.76 8.98 3.28
C TRP A 120 -16.57 10.49 3.43
N GLN A 121 -17.20 11.26 2.55
CA GLN A 121 -17.18 12.73 2.56
C GLN A 121 -18.58 13.26 2.26
N ALA A 122 -19.19 13.93 3.24
CA ALA A 122 -20.56 14.45 3.12
C ALA A 122 -20.70 15.47 1.99
N GLU A 123 -19.69 16.32 1.81
CA GLU A 123 -19.62 17.38 0.80
C GLU A 123 -19.58 16.82 -0.62
N LEU A 124 -19.17 15.56 -0.73
CA LEU A 124 -19.08 14.82 -1.96
C LEU A 124 -20.28 13.87 -2.15
N GLY A 125 -21.34 13.97 -1.34
CA GLY A 125 -22.54 13.13 -1.44
C GLY A 125 -22.55 11.93 -0.48
N GLY A 126 -21.46 11.66 0.23
CA GLY A 126 -21.46 10.63 1.29
C GLY A 126 -21.53 9.19 0.81
N GLU A 127 -21.24 8.91 -0.46
CA GLU A 127 -21.45 7.60 -1.09
C GLU A 127 -20.26 6.62 -0.95
N ALA A 128 -19.34 6.86 -0.02
CA ALA A 128 -18.27 5.89 0.20
C ALA A 128 -18.87 4.54 0.61
N TYR A 129 -18.31 3.46 0.08
CA TYR A 129 -18.85 2.08 0.19
C TYR A 129 -20.18 1.83 -0.54
N GLU A 130 -20.82 2.86 -1.08
CA GLU A 130 -22.01 2.74 -1.95
C GLU A 130 -21.67 3.02 -3.43
N SER A 131 -20.48 3.54 -3.70
CA SER A 131 -19.99 3.92 -5.04
C SER A 131 -19.93 2.80 -6.08
N VAL A 132 -20.19 1.56 -5.68
CA VAL A 132 -20.12 0.37 -6.54
C VAL A 132 -21.46 -0.37 -6.66
N LEU A 133 -22.55 0.20 -6.13
CA LEU A 133 -23.92 -0.31 -6.25
C LEU A 133 -24.63 0.23 -7.50
#